data_AF-A0A731T3E3-F1
#
_entry.id   AF-A0A731T3E3-F1
#
_cell.length_a   1.000
_cell.length_b   1.000
_cell.length_c   1.000
_cell.angle_alpha   90.00
_cell.angle_beta   90.00
_cell.angle_gamma   90.00
#
_symmetry.space_group_name_H-M   'P 1'
#
loop_
_entity.id
_entity.type
_entity.pdbx_description
1 polymer ?
#
loop_
_entity_poly.entity_id
_entity_poly.type
_entity_poly.pdbx_seq_one_letter_code
_entity_poly.pdbx_strand_id
1 'polypeptide(L)' 'MKQQTNRNRRWVLASRPHGAPQMDNFRLEEDDVATPGEGQV' A
#
# COMPACT_ATOMS: atom_id res chain seq x y z
N MET A 1 -12.76 -7.40 6.06
CA MET A 1 -12.74 -5.90 6.06
C MET A 1 -13.50 -5.41 4.84
N LYS A 2 -14.44 -4.46 5.00
CA LYS A 2 -15.11 -3.84 3.85
C LYS A 2 -14.20 -2.80 3.22
N GLN A 3 -14.23 -2.66 1.90
CA GLN A 3 -13.51 -1.60 1.21
C GLN A 3 -14.08 -0.25 1.65
N GLN A 4 -13.19 0.69 1.98
CA GLN A 4 -13.54 2.08 2.30
C GLN A 4 -13.03 2.97 1.17
N THR A 5 -13.81 3.96 0.75
CA THR A 5 -13.48 4.83 -0.39
C THR A 5 -12.53 5.97 -0.04
N ASN A 6 -12.39 6.29 1.25
CA ASN A 6 -11.53 7.36 1.77
C ASN A 6 -10.22 6.86 2.39
N ARG A 7 -9.98 5.54 2.40
CA ARG A 7 -8.76 4.94 2.96
C ARG A 7 -7.96 4.24 1.88
N ASN A 8 -6.72 4.69 1.70
CA ASN A 8 -5.75 4.06 0.84
C ASN A 8 -5.01 2.96 1.60
N ARG A 9 -5.50 1.72 1.47
CA ARG A 9 -4.81 0.53 2.01
C ARG A 9 -3.82 0.02 0.98
N ARG A 10 -2.54 -0.02 1.34
CA ARG A 10 -1.44 -0.39 0.43
C ARG A 10 -0.55 -1.46 1.04
N TRP A 11 -0.11 -2.40 0.21
CA TRP A 11 0.98 -3.30 0.57
C TRP A 11 2.30 -2.64 0.19
N VAL A 12 3.11 -2.29 1.18
CA VAL A 12 4.45 -1.77 0.97
C VAL A 12 5.48 -2.88 1.07
N LEU A 13 6.58 -2.74 0.33
CA LEU A 13 7.76 -3.58 0.51
C LEU A 13 8.45 -3.16 1.82
N ALA A 14 8.27 -3.97 2.86
CA ALA A 14 8.91 -3.76 4.15
C ALA A 14 10.38 -4.16 4.14
N SER A 15 10.77 -5.11 3.29
CA SER A 15 12.16 -5.52 3.08
C SER A 15 12.35 -6.12 1.69
N ARG A 16 13.60 -6.15 1.20
CA ARG A 16 13.95 -6.84 -0.04
C ARG A 16 14.02 -8.35 0.22
N PRO A 17 13.28 -9.20 -0.51
CA PRO A 17 13.34 -10.63 -0.31
C PRO A 17 14.71 -11.20 -0.72
N HIS A 18 15.17 -12.19 0.03
CA HIS A 18 16.30 -13.03 -0.34
C HIS A 18 15.77 -14.42 -0.68
N GLY A 19 15.72 -14.76 -1.96
CA GLY A 19 15.03 -15.96 -2.46
C GLY A 19 13.56 -15.70 -2.74
N ALA A 20 12.68 -16.66 -2.43
CA ALA A 20 11.24 -16.48 -2.64
C ALA A 20 10.68 -15.41 -1.67
N PRO A 21 9.72 -14.57 -2.11
CA PRO A 21 9.07 -13.61 -1.22
C PRO A 21 8.36 -14.31 -0.05
N GLN A 22 8.53 -13.75 1.15
CA GLN A 22 7.86 -14.17 2.38
C GLN A 22 6.87 -13.08 2.83
N MET A 23 5.93 -13.45 3.69
CA MET A 23 4.92 -12.51 4.21
C MET A 23 5.56 -11.30 4.88
N ASP A 24 6.65 -11.50 5.62
CA ASP A 24 7.35 -10.42 6.34
C ASP A 24 8.06 -9.42 5.41
N ASN A 25 8.19 -9.73 4.11
CA ASN A 25 8.67 -8.75 3.13
C ASN A 25 7.61 -7.69 2.81
N PHE A 26 6.36 -7.88 3.22
CA PHE A 26 5.26 -6.99 2.96
C PHE A 26 4.62 -6.49 4.25
N ARG A 27 4.15 -5.25 4.23
CA ARG A 27 3.36 -4.69 5.32
C ARG A 27 2.12 -4.03 4.77
N LEU A 28 0.98 -4.31 5.40
CA LEU A 28 -0.26 -3.59 5.11
C LEU A 28 -0.21 -2.25 5.85
N GLU A 29 -0.24 -1.16 5.09
CA GLU A 29 -0.40 0.19 5.62
C GLU A 29 -1.77 0.74 5.24
N GLU A 30 -2.23 1.71 6.02
CA GLU A 30 -3.45 2.47 5.75
C GLU A 30 -3.16 3.96 5.89
N ASP A 31 -3.61 4.71 4.90
CA ASP A 31 -3.42 6.16 4.79
C ASP A 31 -4.72 6.78 4.26
N ASP A 32 -4.83 8.12 4.28
CA ASP A 32 -5.94 8.80 3.63
C ASP A 32 -5.75 8.81 2.10
N VAL A 33 -6.86 8.78 1.36
CA VAL A 33 -6.81 8.93 -0.11
C VAL A 33 -6.40 10.36 -0.44
N ALA A 34 -5.24 10.52 -1.10
CA ALA A 34 -4.73 11.81 -1.51
C ALA A 34 -5.51 12.39 -2.69
N THR A 35 -5.55 13.72 -2.77
CA THR A 35 -6.09 14.44 -3.93
C THR A 35 -5.03 14.48 -5.04
N PRO A 36 -5.36 14.09 -6.29
CA PRO A 36 -4.45 14.23 -7.42
C PRO A 36 -4.02 15.69 -7.65
N GLY A 37 -2.76 15.89 -8.02
CA GLY A 37 -2.26 17.19 -8.52
C GLY A 37 -2.66 17.46 -9.98
N GLU A 38 -2.26 18.63 -10.50
CA GLU A 38 -2.50 18.98 -11.91
C GLU A 38 -1.89 17.94 -12.86
N GLY A 39 -2.71 17.40 -13.78
CA GLY A 39 -2.29 16.38 -14.75
C GLY A 39 -2.10 14.97 -14.17
N GLN A 40 -2.40 14.74 -12.88
CA GLN A 40 -2.37 13.42 -12.26
C GLN A 40 -3.76 12.75 -12.30
N VAL A 41 -3.77 11.41 -12.25
CA VAL A 41 -4.97 10.56 -12.15
C VAL A 41 -4.88 9.64 -10.95
#